data_AF-A0A4S8SBI4-F1
#
_entry.id   AF-A0A4S8SBI4-F1
#
_cell.length_a   1.000
_cell.length_b   1.000
_cell.length_c   1.000
_cell.angle_alpha   90.00
_cell.angle_beta   90.00
_cell.angle_gamma   90.00
#
_symmetry.space_group_name_H-M   'P 1'
#
loop_
_entity.id
_entity.type
_entity.pdbx_description
1 polymer ?
#
loop_
_entity_poly.entity_id
_entity_poly.type
_entity_poly.pdbx_seq_one_letter_code
_entity_poly.pdbx_strand_id
1 'polypeptide(L)'
;MSKRSVPDDKPAGLPVPKKSRLDIDTGIAEVKSRSAELLKALKNQNNQVQVGHYVSRGDTQDSLTQAETLVATVAKLETTATNTVDELIVNVIDAEIHRWFKVFEQESNRFADGESCGPLLFSYIYHCEMEERSAIRDVVKKQVQDVPLCNPSSKIRKETKVAFKKIMSKEMMRLLEETML
;
A
#
# COMPACT_ATOMS: atom_id res chain seq x y z
N MET A 1 -25.70 -7.49 -51.50
CA MET A 1 -25.41 -6.20 -50.85
C MET A 1 -24.41 -6.44 -49.74
N SER A 2 -23.26 -5.76 -49.81
CA SER A 2 -22.22 -5.71 -48.79
C SER A 2 -22.75 -5.07 -47.51
N LYS A 3 -22.50 -5.68 -46.35
CA LYS A 3 -22.47 -4.95 -45.07
C LYS A 3 -21.22 -5.36 -44.31
N ARG A 4 -20.29 -4.41 -44.27
CA ARG A 4 -18.98 -4.41 -43.64
C ARG A 4 -19.07 -4.66 -42.14
N SER A 5 -18.06 -5.34 -41.64
CA SER A 5 -17.62 -5.38 -40.25
C SER A 5 -17.47 -3.98 -39.67
N VAL A 6 -18.04 -3.75 -38.50
CA VAL A 6 -17.80 -2.57 -37.66
C VAL A 6 -16.45 -2.78 -36.96
N PRO A 7 -15.51 -1.81 -37.02
CA PRO A 7 -14.31 -1.87 -36.21
C PRO A 7 -14.68 -1.56 -34.76
N ASP A 8 -14.23 -2.40 -33.84
CA ASP A 8 -14.32 -2.22 -32.39
C ASP A 8 -13.47 -1.00 -32.00
N ASP A 9 -14.11 0.15 -31.85
CA ASP A 9 -13.52 1.40 -31.34
C ASP A 9 -13.20 1.22 -29.84
N LYS A 10 -12.13 0.50 -29.55
CA LYS A 10 -11.51 0.54 -28.22
C LYS A 10 -10.65 1.80 -28.14
N PRO A 11 -10.90 2.70 -27.18
CA PRO A 11 -10.03 3.86 -27.01
C PRO A 11 -8.61 3.37 -26.69
N ALA A 12 -7.68 3.81 -27.52
CA ALA A 12 -6.27 3.57 -27.35
C ALA A 12 -5.78 4.22 -26.05
N GLY A 13 -5.05 3.42 -25.25
CA GLY A 13 -4.05 3.96 -24.34
C GLY A 13 -4.56 4.62 -23.06
N LEU A 14 -5.31 3.89 -22.24
CA LEU A 14 -5.07 4.03 -20.79
C LEU A 14 -3.86 3.14 -20.45
N PRO A 15 -2.82 3.66 -19.77
CA PRO A 15 -1.76 2.80 -19.28
C PRO A 15 -2.43 1.79 -18.36
N VAL A 16 -2.47 0.53 -18.80
CA VAL A 16 -2.84 -0.59 -17.94
C VAL A 16 -1.92 -0.44 -16.72
N PRO A 17 -2.47 -0.30 -15.50
CA PRO A 17 -1.63 -0.25 -14.32
C PRO A 17 -0.81 -1.53 -14.38
N LYS A 18 0.51 -1.40 -14.60
CA LYS A 18 1.41 -2.55 -14.49
C LYS A 18 1.07 -3.13 -13.13
N LYS A 19 0.52 -4.35 -13.10
CA LYS A 19 0.36 -5.09 -11.86
C LYS A 19 1.72 -4.99 -11.19
N SER A 20 1.82 -4.19 -10.13
CA SER A 20 3.01 -4.08 -9.30
C SER A 20 3.17 -5.48 -8.74
N ARG A 21 3.95 -6.30 -9.44
CA ARG A 21 4.29 -7.63 -9.00
C ARG A 21 5.19 -7.34 -7.82
N LEU A 22 4.67 -7.57 -6.61
CA LEU A 22 5.38 -7.33 -5.37
C LEU A 22 6.82 -7.84 -5.53
N ASP A 23 7.79 -6.92 -5.50
CA ASP A 23 9.21 -7.22 -5.82
C ASP A 23 9.89 -8.08 -4.72
N ILE A 24 9.09 -8.60 -3.80
CA ILE A 24 9.47 -9.50 -2.71
C ILE A 24 9.97 -10.83 -3.27
N ASP A 25 9.32 -11.39 -4.30
CA ASP A 25 9.74 -12.67 -4.90
C ASP A 25 11.13 -12.58 -5.53
N THR A 26 11.41 -11.46 -6.21
CA THR A 26 12.73 -11.16 -6.78
C THR A 26 13.79 -11.06 -5.69
N GLY A 27 13.50 -10.30 -4.62
CA GLY A 27 14.43 -10.13 -3.51
C GLY A 27 14.68 -11.44 -2.75
N ILE A 28 13.66 -12.28 -2.55
CA ILE A 28 13.82 -13.63 -1.97
C ILE A 28 14.71 -14.50 -2.85
N ALA A 29 14.52 -14.47 -4.17
CA ALA A 29 15.34 -15.23 -5.11
C ALA A 29 16.81 -14.76 -5.07
N GLU A 30 17.05 -13.45 -4.95
CA GLU A 30 18.39 -12.87 -4.83
C GLU A 30 19.08 -13.33 -3.53
N VAL A 31 18.41 -13.22 -2.38
CA VAL A 31 18.93 -13.70 -1.08
C VAL A 31 19.27 -15.19 -1.16
N LYS A 32 18.38 -16.01 -1.76
CA LYS A 32 18.64 -17.45 -1.95
C LYS A 32 19.88 -17.69 -2.80
N SER A 33 20.02 -17.00 -3.93
CA SER A 33 21.19 -17.14 -4.80
C SER A 33 22.49 -16.80 -4.06
N ARG A 34 22.53 -15.65 -3.39
CA ARG A 34 23.71 -15.19 -2.64
C ARG A 34 24.06 -16.10 -1.47
N SER A 35 23.05 -16.61 -0.76
CA SER A 35 23.26 -17.57 0.33
C SER A 35 23.85 -18.90 -0.18
N ALA A 36 23.44 -19.36 -1.36
CA ALA A 36 23.95 -20.58 -1.98
C ALA A 36 25.41 -20.41 -2.46
N GLU A 37 25.74 -19.24 -3.03
CA GLU A 37 27.10 -18.89 -3.44
C GLU A 37 28.06 -18.88 -2.24
N LEU A 38 27.69 -18.18 -1.15
CA LEU A 38 28.49 -18.14 0.07
C LEU A 38 28.64 -19.52 0.71
N LEU A 39 27.55 -20.30 0.80
CA LEU A 39 27.60 -21.66 1.34
C LEU A 39 28.54 -22.56 0.51
N LYS A 40 28.53 -22.41 -0.81
CA LYS A 40 29.45 -23.14 -1.70
C LYS A 40 30.90 -22.73 -1.45
N ALA A 41 31.19 -21.44 -1.31
CA ALA A 41 32.54 -20.95 -1.01
C ALA A 41 33.06 -21.50 0.33
N LEU A 42 32.25 -21.40 1.39
CA LEU A 42 32.60 -21.91 2.72
C LEU A 42 32.80 -23.43 2.73
N LYS A 43 31.97 -24.19 2.01
CA LYS A 43 32.17 -25.64 1.86
C LYS A 43 33.48 -25.97 1.17
N ASN A 44 33.83 -25.25 0.11
CA ASN A 44 35.09 -25.45 -0.60
C ASN A 44 36.30 -25.17 0.32
N GLN A 45 36.26 -24.09 1.10
CA GLN A 45 37.30 -23.77 2.08
C GLN A 45 37.41 -24.85 3.16
N ASN A 46 36.28 -25.28 3.73
CA ASN A 46 36.26 -26.33 4.74
C ASN A 46 36.86 -27.65 4.19
N ASN A 47 36.53 -28.01 2.94
CA ASN A 47 37.10 -29.20 2.31
C ASN A 47 38.62 -29.09 2.15
N GLN A 48 39.16 -27.91 1.80
CA GLN A 48 40.61 -27.70 1.73
C GLN A 48 41.28 -27.88 3.09
N VAL A 49 40.69 -27.34 4.16
CA VAL A 49 41.19 -27.54 5.53
C VAL A 49 41.18 -29.01 5.91
N GLN A 50 40.11 -29.75 5.59
CA GLN A 50 39.98 -31.17 5.92
C GLN A 50 41.04 -32.05 5.24
N VAL A 51 41.51 -31.68 4.05
CA VAL A 51 42.59 -32.42 3.35
C VAL A 51 43.98 -31.89 3.69
N GLY A 52 44.12 -31.02 4.70
CA GLY A 52 45.39 -30.50 5.20
C GLY A 52 45.96 -29.30 4.44
N HIS A 53 45.17 -28.68 3.55
CA HIS A 53 45.55 -27.43 2.89
C HIS A 53 45.17 -26.20 3.73
N TYR A 54 45.95 -25.14 3.60
CA TYR A 54 45.66 -23.84 4.23
C TYR A 54 44.71 -23.04 3.34
N VAL A 55 43.70 -22.40 3.94
CA VAL A 55 42.85 -21.42 3.25
C VAL A 55 43.63 -20.14 3.05
N SER A 56 43.64 -19.61 1.82
CA SER A 56 44.36 -18.38 1.56
C SER A 56 43.65 -17.17 2.18
N ARG A 57 44.42 -16.12 2.48
CA ARG A 57 43.86 -14.84 2.91
C ARG A 57 42.89 -14.27 1.85
N GLY A 58 43.18 -14.49 0.56
CA GLY A 58 42.31 -14.06 -0.55
C GLY A 58 40.94 -14.73 -0.48
N ASP A 59 40.91 -16.06 -0.38
CA ASP A 59 39.65 -16.81 -0.30
C ASP A 59 38.80 -16.38 0.92
N THR A 60 39.47 -16.12 2.05
CA THR A 60 38.82 -15.64 3.27
C THR A 60 38.20 -14.26 3.06
N GLN A 61 38.93 -13.35 2.40
CA GLN A 61 38.44 -12.01 2.08
C GLN A 61 37.27 -12.05 1.08
N ASP A 62 37.33 -12.93 0.08
CA ASP A 62 36.25 -13.09 -0.90
C ASP A 62 34.98 -13.60 -0.22
N SER A 63 35.10 -14.56 0.71
CA SER A 63 33.96 -15.07 1.48
C SER A 63 33.37 -14.02 2.41
N LEU A 64 34.22 -13.17 3.02
CA LEU A 64 33.76 -12.02 3.81
C LEU A 64 32.98 -11.02 2.95
N THR A 65 33.50 -10.68 1.78
CA THR A 65 32.84 -9.77 0.82
C THR A 65 31.48 -10.31 0.35
N GLN A 66 31.40 -11.63 0.12
CA GLN A 66 30.14 -12.31 -0.19
C GLN A 66 29.14 -12.25 0.98
N ALA A 67 29.61 -12.41 2.22
CA ALA A 67 28.77 -12.29 3.41
C ALA A 67 28.24 -10.86 3.60
N GLU A 68 29.08 -9.85 3.43
CA GLU A 68 28.68 -8.43 3.46
C GLU A 68 27.63 -8.12 2.38
N THR A 69 27.83 -8.66 1.17
CA THR A 69 26.86 -8.52 0.07
C THR A 69 25.52 -9.17 0.43
N LEU A 70 25.53 -10.38 1.02
CA LEU A 70 24.31 -11.05 1.47
C LEU A 70 23.56 -10.23 2.52
N VAL A 71 24.27 -9.65 3.50
CA VAL A 71 23.68 -8.78 4.52
C VAL A 71 23.00 -7.57 3.86
N ALA A 72 23.68 -6.91 2.92
CA ALA A 72 23.11 -5.77 2.20
C ALA A 72 21.84 -6.16 1.40
N THR A 73 21.85 -7.33 0.73
CA THR A 73 20.68 -7.83 0.01
C THR A 73 19.50 -8.13 0.94
N VAL A 74 19.76 -8.71 2.12
CA VAL A 74 18.72 -8.97 3.14
C VAL A 74 18.11 -7.66 3.63
N ALA A 75 18.93 -6.67 3.98
CA ALA A 75 18.44 -5.35 4.43
C ALA A 75 17.57 -4.64 3.37
N LYS A 76 17.94 -4.80 2.08
CA LYS A 76 17.13 -4.30 0.96
C LYS A 76 15.77 -5.01 0.90
N LEU A 77 15.73 -6.34 1.04
CA LEU A 77 14.48 -7.11 1.06
C LEU A 77 13.58 -6.72 2.24
N GLU A 78 14.16 -6.54 3.42
CA GLU A 78 13.43 -6.06 4.61
C GLU A 78 12.79 -4.70 4.36
N THR A 79 13.53 -3.76 3.76
CA THR A 79 13.01 -2.43 3.38
C THR A 79 11.86 -2.54 2.39
N THR A 80 11.99 -3.37 1.34
CA THR A 80 10.94 -3.62 0.36
C THR A 80 9.68 -4.22 1.00
N ALA A 81 9.84 -5.17 1.91
CA ALA A 81 8.75 -5.80 2.63
C ALA A 81 8.01 -4.79 3.54
N THR A 82 8.74 -3.97 4.29
CA THR A 82 8.17 -2.90 5.12
C THR A 82 7.37 -1.91 4.28
N ASN A 83 7.96 -1.40 3.18
CA ASN A 83 7.27 -0.46 2.29
C ASN A 83 5.99 -1.07 1.70
N THR A 84 6.01 -2.36 1.35
CA THR A 84 4.83 -3.08 0.83
C THR A 84 3.72 -3.15 1.89
N VAL A 85 4.06 -3.44 3.14
CA VAL A 85 3.09 -3.47 4.24
C VAL A 85 2.51 -2.08 4.49
N ASP A 86 3.34 -1.04 4.46
CA ASP A 86 2.89 0.35 4.62
C ASP A 86 1.92 0.76 3.50
N GLU A 87 2.23 0.43 2.24
CA GLU A 87 1.33 0.66 1.11
C GLU A 87 0.00 -0.09 1.27
N LEU A 88 0.05 -1.35 1.73
CA LEU A 88 -1.16 -2.13 2.00
C LEU A 88 -2.02 -1.47 3.10
N ILE A 89 -1.40 -1.00 4.18
CA ILE A 89 -2.10 -0.28 5.26
C ILE A 89 -2.79 0.96 4.70
N VAL A 90 -2.09 1.78 3.90
CA VAL A 90 -2.66 2.98 3.26
C VAL A 90 -3.84 2.61 2.35
N ASN A 91 -3.70 1.56 1.54
CA ASN A 91 -4.77 1.09 0.65
C ASN A 91 -6.01 0.61 1.42
N VAL A 92 -5.81 -0.07 2.56
CA VAL A 92 -6.92 -0.51 3.42
C VAL A 92 -7.61 0.69 4.09
N ILE A 93 -6.85 1.70 4.54
CA ILE A 93 -7.40 2.95 5.05
C ILE A 93 -8.27 3.62 3.97
N ASP A 94 -7.74 3.74 2.75
CA ASP A 94 -8.45 4.34 1.63
C ASP A 94 -9.74 3.61 1.25
N ALA A 95 -9.71 2.29 1.22
CA ALA A 95 -10.89 1.48 0.97
C ALA A 95 -11.96 1.68 2.05
N GLU A 96 -11.55 1.81 3.32
CA GLU A 96 -12.48 2.07 4.42
C GLU A 96 -13.05 3.49 4.36
N ILE A 97 -12.24 4.50 4.04
CA ILE A 97 -12.72 5.89 3.85
C ILE A 97 -13.77 5.93 2.74
N HIS A 98 -13.47 5.35 1.57
CA HIS A 98 -14.40 5.28 0.45
C HIS A 98 -15.70 4.55 0.82
N ARG A 99 -15.61 3.47 1.62
CA ARG A 99 -16.78 2.79 2.16
C ARG A 99 -17.66 3.75 2.99
N TRP A 100 -17.06 4.56 3.87
CA TRP A 100 -17.82 5.52 4.68
C TRP A 100 -18.51 6.59 3.84
N PHE A 101 -17.85 7.13 2.82
CA PHE A 101 -18.48 8.07 1.89
C PHE A 101 -19.64 7.43 1.13
N LYS A 102 -19.49 6.20 0.64
CA LYS A 102 -20.60 5.45 0.01
C LYS A 102 -21.78 5.20 0.94
N VAL A 103 -21.52 4.85 2.20
CA VAL A 103 -22.60 4.69 3.19
C VAL A 103 -23.30 6.03 3.41
N PHE A 104 -22.54 7.11 3.49
CA PHE A 104 -23.10 8.45 3.69
C PHE A 104 -23.95 8.92 2.50
N GLU A 105 -23.49 8.64 1.28
CA GLU A 105 -24.22 8.86 0.02
C GLU A 105 -25.52 8.04 -0.05
N GLN A 106 -25.47 6.74 0.28
CA GLN A 106 -26.65 5.86 0.28
C GLN A 106 -27.69 6.29 1.30
N GLU A 107 -27.27 6.67 2.51
CA GLU A 107 -28.17 7.17 3.54
C GLU A 107 -28.79 8.50 3.12
N SER A 108 -28.01 9.41 2.51
CA SER A 108 -28.52 10.64 1.90
C SER A 108 -29.63 10.35 0.86
N ASN A 109 -29.43 9.36 -0.02
CA ASN A 109 -30.45 8.96 -1.00
C ASN A 109 -31.74 8.45 -0.35
N ARG A 110 -31.66 7.79 0.82
CA ARG A 110 -32.84 7.31 1.54
C ARG A 110 -33.68 8.43 2.14
N PHE A 111 -33.07 9.56 2.50
CA PHE A 111 -33.78 10.72 3.06
C PHE A 111 -34.20 11.74 1.99
N ALA A 112 -33.72 11.59 0.75
CA ALA A 112 -34.15 12.37 -0.40
C ALA A 112 -35.51 11.87 -0.94
N ASP A 113 -36.54 11.84 -0.10
CA ASP A 113 -37.92 11.50 -0.49
C ASP A 113 -38.54 12.66 -1.29
N GLY A 114 -38.10 12.84 -2.53
CA GLY A 114 -38.70 13.78 -3.49
C GLY A 114 -38.38 15.27 -3.29
N GLU A 115 -37.52 15.64 -2.34
CA GLU A 115 -37.10 17.03 -2.12
C GLU A 115 -35.98 17.49 -3.07
N SER A 116 -36.06 18.75 -3.54
CA SER A 116 -35.15 19.37 -4.53
C SER A 116 -33.69 19.50 -4.08
N CYS A 117 -33.38 19.22 -2.82
CA CYS A 117 -32.06 19.40 -2.22
C CYS A 117 -31.17 18.14 -2.29
N GLY A 118 -31.73 16.97 -2.61
CA GLY A 118 -30.98 15.71 -2.72
C GLY A 118 -29.75 15.77 -3.65
N PRO A 119 -29.86 16.34 -4.87
CA PRO A 119 -28.72 16.50 -5.78
C PRO A 119 -27.62 17.44 -5.24
N LEU A 120 -27.98 18.47 -4.48
CA LEU A 120 -27.01 19.40 -3.88
C LEU A 120 -26.25 18.72 -2.72
N LEU A 121 -26.94 17.95 -1.89
CA LEU A 121 -26.33 17.16 -0.82
C LEU A 121 -25.37 16.11 -1.40
N PHE A 122 -25.75 15.46 -2.49
CA PHE A 122 -24.88 14.52 -3.21
C PHE A 122 -23.60 15.18 -3.74
N SER A 123 -23.76 16.30 -4.45
CA SER A 123 -22.61 17.04 -4.99
C SER A 123 -21.67 17.49 -3.86
N TYR A 124 -22.22 17.86 -2.71
CA TYR A 124 -21.44 18.23 -1.53
C TYR A 124 -20.71 17.05 -0.90
N ILE A 125 -21.36 15.88 -0.77
CA ILE A 125 -20.73 14.66 -0.24
C ILE A 125 -19.54 14.25 -1.11
N TYR A 126 -19.71 14.30 -2.43
CA TYR A 126 -18.64 14.01 -3.38
C TYR A 126 -17.49 15.02 -3.28
N HIS A 127 -17.81 16.31 -3.13
CA HIS A 127 -16.80 17.35 -2.90
C HIS A 127 -16.01 17.11 -1.61
N CYS A 128 -16.70 16.81 -0.52
CA CYS A 128 -16.08 16.45 0.76
C CYS A 128 -15.21 15.19 0.63
N GLU A 129 -15.63 14.19 -0.14
CA GLU A 129 -14.79 13.01 -0.40
C GLU A 129 -13.47 13.40 -1.08
N MET A 130 -13.50 14.34 -2.02
CA MET A 130 -12.31 14.76 -2.73
C MET A 130 -11.38 15.61 -1.86
N GLU A 131 -11.92 16.50 -1.02
CA GLU A 131 -11.14 17.43 -0.20
C GLU A 131 -10.66 16.81 1.12
N GLU A 132 -11.56 16.11 1.83
CA GLU A 132 -11.31 15.68 3.20
C GLU A 132 -10.69 14.28 3.30
N ARG A 133 -10.69 13.49 2.21
CA ARG A 133 -10.12 12.14 2.21
C ARG A 133 -8.66 12.12 2.64
N SER A 134 -7.86 13.08 2.19
CA SER A 134 -6.44 13.18 2.57
C SER A 134 -6.30 13.46 4.06
N ALA A 135 -7.10 14.38 4.60
CA ALA A 135 -7.08 14.71 6.04
C ALA A 135 -7.52 13.52 6.91
N ILE A 136 -8.56 12.79 6.49
CA ILE A 136 -9.01 11.57 7.18
C ILE A 136 -7.90 10.51 7.12
N ARG A 137 -7.29 10.30 5.96
CA ARG A 137 -6.20 9.33 5.77
C ARG A 137 -5.01 9.63 6.69
N ASP A 138 -4.58 10.89 6.76
CA ASP A 138 -3.42 11.29 7.57
C ASP A 138 -3.66 11.06 9.07
N VAL A 139 -4.86 11.39 9.55
CA VAL A 139 -5.25 11.12 10.95
C VAL A 139 -5.22 9.62 11.24
N VAL A 140 -5.83 8.81 10.38
CA VAL A 140 -5.88 7.36 10.58
C VAL A 140 -4.48 6.76 10.51
N LYS A 141 -3.67 7.15 9.51
CA LYS A 141 -2.28 6.68 9.35
C LYS A 141 -1.47 6.92 10.62
N LYS A 142 -1.53 8.13 11.18
CA LYS A 142 -0.85 8.48 12.43
C LYS A 142 -1.32 7.62 13.62
N GLN A 143 -2.61 7.30 13.69
CA GLN A 143 -3.17 6.52 14.79
C GLN A 143 -2.93 5.01 14.69
N VAL A 144 -2.54 4.51 13.51
CA VAL A 144 -2.23 3.09 13.29
C VAL A 144 -0.74 2.78 13.17
N GLN A 145 0.12 3.79 13.16
CA GLN A 145 1.57 3.66 12.94
C GLN A 145 2.26 2.76 13.97
N ASP A 146 1.85 2.82 15.24
CA ASP A 146 2.48 2.05 16.35
C ASP A 146 1.68 0.81 16.76
N VAL A 147 0.69 0.41 15.96
CA VAL A 147 -0.22 -0.69 16.32
C VAL A 147 0.44 -2.02 15.97
N PRO A 148 0.56 -2.96 16.94
CA PRO A 148 1.05 -4.29 16.64
C PRO A 148 0.23 -4.92 15.50
N LEU A 149 0.93 -5.52 14.53
CA LEU A 149 0.36 -6.10 13.30
C LEU A 149 -0.65 -7.24 13.54
N CYS A 150 -0.96 -7.59 14.79
CA CYS A 150 -1.93 -8.62 15.12
C CYS A 150 -3.38 -8.23 14.84
N ASN A 151 -3.74 -6.93 14.76
CA ASN A 151 -5.13 -6.49 14.52
C ASN A 151 -5.30 -5.16 13.71
N PRO A 152 -4.54 -4.91 12.63
CA PRO A 152 -4.58 -3.63 11.92
C PRO A 152 -5.95 -3.32 11.33
N SER A 153 -6.69 -4.30 10.80
CA SER A 153 -8.01 -4.08 10.17
C SER A 153 -9.07 -3.53 11.14
N SER A 154 -9.14 -4.06 12.36
CA SER A 154 -10.14 -3.62 13.36
C SER A 154 -9.85 -2.19 13.82
N LYS A 155 -8.57 -1.90 14.04
CA LYS A 155 -8.11 -0.57 14.42
C LYS A 155 -8.33 0.46 13.30
N ILE A 156 -7.96 0.14 12.05
CA ILE A 156 -8.23 1.00 10.89
C ILE A 156 -9.72 1.33 10.82
N ARG A 157 -10.62 0.34 10.92
CA ARG A 157 -12.07 0.58 10.93
C ARG A 157 -12.51 1.54 12.04
N LYS A 158 -12.02 1.33 13.25
CA LYS A 158 -12.37 2.17 14.41
C LYS A 158 -11.88 3.60 14.21
N GLU A 159 -10.62 3.77 13.84
CA GLU A 159 -10.01 5.10 13.70
C GLU A 159 -10.55 5.84 12.49
N THR A 160 -10.83 5.16 11.36
CA THR A 160 -11.49 5.77 10.20
C THR A 160 -12.87 6.31 10.59
N LYS A 161 -13.68 5.55 11.34
CA LYS A 161 -14.97 6.03 11.83
C LYS A 161 -14.84 7.28 12.70
N VAL A 162 -13.87 7.29 13.62
CA VAL A 162 -13.63 8.43 14.52
C VAL A 162 -13.18 9.67 13.75
N ALA A 163 -12.20 9.51 12.85
CA ALA A 163 -11.67 10.58 12.01
C ALA A 163 -12.75 11.14 11.06
N PHE A 164 -13.46 10.27 10.36
CA PHE A 164 -14.56 10.63 9.47
C PHE A 164 -15.62 11.45 10.21
N LYS A 165 -16.12 10.96 11.35
CA LYS A 165 -17.12 11.68 12.15
C LYS A 165 -16.62 13.07 12.52
N LYS A 166 -15.40 13.17 13.04
CA LYS A 166 -14.84 14.45 13.51
C LYS A 166 -14.72 15.46 12.37
N ILE A 167 -14.19 15.05 11.22
CA ILE A 167 -13.94 15.91 10.08
C ILE A 167 -15.26 16.33 9.43
N MET A 168 -16.16 15.39 9.14
CA MET A 168 -17.46 15.71 8.55
C MET A 168 -18.33 16.60 9.44
N SER A 169 -18.32 16.38 10.77
CA SER A 169 -19.05 17.27 11.69
C SER A 169 -18.49 18.70 11.67
N LYS A 170 -17.16 18.87 11.61
CA LYS A 170 -16.55 20.20 11.51
C LYS A 170 -16.97 20.90 10.20
N GLU A 171 -16.96 20.16 9.11
CA GLU A 171 -17.24 20.69 7.78
C GLU A 171 -18.71 21.07 7.61
N MET A 172 -19.63 20.27 8.12
CA MET A 172 -21.05 20.63 8.21
C MET A 172 -21.30 21.89 9.04
N MET A 173 -20.59 22.05 10.17
CA MET A 173 -20.72 23.24 11.01
C MET A 173 -20.19 24.49 10.29
N ARG A 174 -19.06 24.38 9.58
CA ARG A 174 -18.50 25.45 8.76
C ARG A 174 -19.51 25.95 7.72
N LEU A 175 -20.18 25.04 7.02
CA LEU A 175 -21.23 25.42 6.07
C LEU A 175 -22.40 26.18 6.73
N LEU A 176 -22.86 25.72 7.89
CA LEU A 176 -23.96 26.37 8.60
C LEU A 176 -23.58 27.80 8.99
N GLU A 177 -22.36 28.01 9.49
CA GLU A 177 -21.82 29.32 9.84
C GLU A 177 -21.74 30.24 8.60
N GLU A 178 -21.27 29.72 7.46
CA GLU A 178 -21.17 30.47 6.20
C GLU A 178 -22.53 30.83 5.60
N THR A 179 -23.57 30.03 5.86
CA THR A 179 -24.93 30.27 5.34
C THR A 179 -25.75 31.20 6.24
N MET A 180 -25.36 31.37 7.51
CA MET A 180 -26.04 32.23 8.48
C MET A 180 -25.51 33.69 8.49
N LEU A 181 -24.51 34.01 7.68
CA LEU A 181 -23.94 35.35 7.45
C LEU A 181 -24.58 36.02 6.23
#